data_AF-A0A4W4EPR1-F1
#
_entry.id   AF-A0A4W4EPR1-F1
#
_cell.length_a   1.000
_cell.length_b   1.000
_cell.length_c   1.000
_cell.angle_alpha   90.00
_cell.angle_beta   90.00
_cell.angle_gamma   90.00
#
_symmetry.space_group_name_H-M   'P 1'
#
loop_
_entity.id
_entity.type
_entity.pdbx_description
1 polymer ?
#
loop_
_entity_poly.entity_id
_entity_poly.type
_entity_poly.pdbx_seq_one_letter_code
_entity_poly.pdbx_strand_id
1 'polypeptide(L)'
;GYCVPLSDTQFALMGLNFDFSPLDVHAHGYISTNDLNELFKVANLPLPGYRVREIVDELSKTMDTNQDGKITFDEFAEVFHGLKSSEVAKTFRKAINKKEGLCAVAGTSEQSGTQHSYSEEEKVAFVNWINKALEKDQDCKHILPMDPSSDDLFTAMGDGIILCKMINLSVPDTIDERTINKKKLTPFTIQENLNLALNSASAIGCHVVNIGAEDLKEGRQHLVLGLLWQVIKIGLLADIEISRNEALIALLRDGESLEDLMKVSPEELLLRWANYHLGEASCPKINNFSSDIKDSKAYYNLLNQVAPKGDEDDIPPIAIDMSGLREKDDLKRAESMLEQADRLGCRQFVMPTDVVRGNPKLNLAFVANLFNKYPALKKPENQDIDWSSIEGETREERTFRNWMNSLGVSPRVNHLYVDLDDALIIFQLYEKINVPVDWDKVNKPPYPKLGSNMKKLENCNYAVELGKKEAKFSLVGVAGQDLNEGNRTLTLALLWQLMRRYTLNILEDLGDGQKVNDDTIVTWVNQMLTQAEKKNISGFKDGSISTSLPVLDLIDAIQPGSIRYELVKIEDLTDEEKLNNAKYAISMARKIGARVYALPEDLVEVKPKMVMTVFACLMARGMKRV
;
A
#
# COMPACT_ATOMS: atom_id res chain seq x y z
N GLY A 1 -15.51 18.95 33.32
CA GLY A 1 -16.75 18.82 32.54
C GLY A 1 -16.88 17.37 32.15
N TYR A 2 -18.05 16.78 32.36
CA TYR A 2 -18.30 15.36 32.12
C TYR A 2 -18.09 15.02 30.64
N CYS A 3 -17.13 14.13 30.34
CA CYS A 3 -17.04 13.47 29.03
C CYS A 3 -18.16 12.44 28.94
N VAL A 4 -19.04 12.60 27.95
CA VAL A 4 -19.97 11.55 27.54
C VAL A 4 -19.20 10.55 26.68
N PRO A 5 -19.27 9.23 26.93
CA PRO A 5 -18.61 8.23 26.11
C PRO A 5 -19.31 8.14 24.74
N LEU A 6 -18.52 8.09 23.66
CA LEU A 6 -19.00 7.83 22.29
C LEU A 6 -19.53 6.39 22.20
N SER A 7 -20.62 6.16 21.48
CA SER A 7 -21.28 4.86 21.32
C SER A 7 -20.60 3.98 20.25
N ASP A 8 -20.83 2.66 20.31
CA ASP A 8 -20.25 1.65 19.39
C ASP A 8 -20.53 1.92 17.91
N THR A 9 -21.60 2.67 17.59
CA THR A 9 -22.00 3.09 16.24
C THR A 9 -21.10 4.18 15.66
N GLN A 10 -20.53 5.06 16.50
CA GLN A 10 -19.63 6.14 16.06
C GLN A 10 -18.24 5.60 15.67
N PHE A 11 -17.81 4.48 16.26
CA PHE A 11 -16.58 3.78 15.87
C PHE A 11 -16.71 3.00 14.56
N ALA A 12 -17.90 2.43 14.26
CA ALA A 12 -18.12 1.69 13.02
C ALA A 12 -18.04 2.59 11.76
N LEU A 13 -18.38 3.88 11.88
CA LEU A 13 -18.33 4.86 10.78
C LEU A 13 -16.96 5.53 10.59
N MET A 14 -16.13 5.63 11.63
CA MET A 14 -14.70 5.98 11.45
C MET A 14 -13.95 4.97 10.57
N GLY A 15 -14.42 3.71 10.51
CA GLY A 15 -13.92 2.70 9.58
C GLY A 15 -14.28 2.92 8.11
N LEU A 16 -15.16 3.89 7.80
CA LEU A 16 -15.66 4.17 6.44
C LEU A 16 -15.29 5.57 5.90
N ASN A 17 -14.58 6.41 6.67
CA ASN A 17 -14.22 7.79 6.28
C ASN A 17 -15.42 8.64 5.79
N PHE A 18 -16.61 8.47 6.38
CA PHE A 18 -17.79 9.25 5.98
C PHE A 18 -17.90 10.52 6.83
N ASP A 19 -17.66 11.69 6.22
CA ASP A 19 -17.86 12.99 6.87
C ASP A 19 -19.34 13.38 6.81
N PHE A 20 -19.94 13.72 7.95
CA PHE A 20 -21.35 14.13 8.06
C PHE A 20 -21.55 15.64 7.82
N SER A 21 -20.49 16.43 7.95
CA SER A 21 -20.52 17.87 7.72
C SER A 21 -21.04 18.31 6.33
N PRO A 22 -20.92 17.52 5.24
CA PRO A 22 -21.53 17.85 3.96
C PRO A 22 -23.06 17.69 3.92
N LEU A 23 -23.67 16.97 4.86
CA LEU A 23 -25.13 16.72 4.88
C LEU A 23 -25.90 17.75 5.71
N ASP A 24 -25.21 18.40 6.65
CA ASP A 24 -25.73 19.48 7.49
C ASP A 24 -25.25 20.83 6.95
N VAL A 25 -25.83 21.26 5.82
CA VAL A 25 -25.43 22.48 5.09
C VAL A 25 -25.56 23.73 5.96
N HIS A 26 -26.43 23.68 6.98
CA HIS A 26 -26.69 24.77 7.90
C HIS A 26 -26.07 24.61 9.31
N ALA A 27 -25.26 23.56 9.53
CA ALA A 27 -24.51 23.30 10.77
C ALA A 27 -25.37 23.28 12.06
N HIS A 28 -26.61 22.80 11.97
CA HIS A 28 -27.59 22.76 13.06
C HIS A 28 -27.68 21.41 13.80
N GLY A 29 -26.88 20.42 13.43
CA GLY A 29 -26.72 19.14 14.13
C GLY A 29 -27.72 18.05 13.75
N TYR A 30 -28.54 18.27 12.72
CA TYR A 30 -29.52 17.31 12.18
C TYR A 30 -29.77 17.59 10.69
N ILE A 31 -30.26 16.61 9.93
CA ILE A 31 -30.57 16.78 8.50
C ILE A 31 -31.99 17.33 8.33
N SER A 32 -32.15 18.50 7.71
CA SER A 32 -33.46 19.08 7.40
C SER A 32 -33.88 18.88 5.93
N THR A 33 -35.16 19.12 5.64
CA THR A 33 -35.72 19.15 4.27
C THR A 33 -35.02 20.15 3.35
N ASN A 34 -34.49 21.24 3.92
CA ASN A 34 -33.79 22.27 3.17
C ASN A 34 -32.37 21.84 2.82
N ASP A 35 -31.65 21.16 3.73
CA ASP A 35 -30.32 20.63 3.46
C ASP A 35 -30.33 19.60 2.34
N LEU A 36 -31.35 18.73 2.32
CA LEU A 36 -31.54 17.73 1.27
C LEU A 36 -31.86 18.37 -0.08
N ASN A 37 -32.69 19.41 -0.11
CA ASN A 37 -32.97 20.16 -1.34
C ASN A 37 -31.71 20.82 -1.90
N GLU A 38 -30.91 21.47 -1.05
CA GLU A 38 -29.64 22.08 -1.46
C GLU A 38 -28.62 21.02 -1.88
N LEU A 39 -28.53 19.88 -1.19
CA LEU A 39 -27.66 18.76 -1.58
C LEU A 39 -27.97 18.26 -3.00
N PHE A 40 -29.25 18.05 -3.34
CA PHE A 40 -29.65 17.60 -4.69
C PHE A 40 -29.43 18.66 -5.78
N LYS A 41 -29.61 19.95 -5.45
CA LYS A 41 -29.26 21.05 -6.36
C LYS A 41 -27.76 21.13 -6.61
N VAL A 42 -26.94 21.07 -5.54
CA VAL A 42 -25.47 21.10 -5.63
C VAL A 42 -24.94 19.87 -6.38
N ALA A 43 -25.58 18.72 -6.23
CA ALA A 43 -25.26 17.51 -7.01
C ALA A 43 -25.73 17.55 -8.48
N ASN A 44 -26.36 18.65 -8.93
CA ASN A 44 -26.91 18.82 -10.27
C ASN A 44 -27.92 17.71 -10.63
N LEU A 45 -28.73 17.30 -9.65
CA LEU A 45 -29.84 16.36 -9.76
C LEU A 45 -31.13 17.10 -9.35
N PRO A 46 -31.62 18.07 -10.14
CA PRO A 46 -32.79 18.86 -9.78
C PRO A 46 -34.03 17.95 -9.73
N LEU A 47 -34.51 17.66 -8.53
CA LEU A 47 -35.74 16.93 -8.31
C LEU A 47 -36.91 17.90 -8.11
N PRO A 48 -38.11 17.61 -8.65
CA PRO A 48 -39.31 18.37 -8.34
C PRO A 48 -39.58 18.39 -6.82
N GLY A 49 -40.03 19.53 -6.28
CA GLY A 49 -40.22 19.69 -4.83
C GLY A 49 -41.23 18.75 -4.16
N TYR A 50 -42.05 18.02 -4.94
CA TYR A 50 -42.89 16.94 -4.41
C TYR A 50 -42.10 15.62 -4.24
N ARG A 51 -41.19 15.30 -5.16
CA ARG A 51 -40.28 14.13 -5.05
C ARG A 51 -39.32 14.29 -3.89
N VAL A 52 -38.81 15.50 -3.63
CA VAL A 52 -37.94 15.74 -2.46
C VAL A 52 -38.73 15.58 -1.17
N ARG A 53 -40.00 16.01 -1.13
CA ARG A 53 -40.89 15.77 0.01
C ARG A 53 -41.21 14.29 0.21
N GLU A 54 -41.43 13.52 -0.85
CA GLU A 54 -41.59 12.06 -0.76
C GLU A 54 -40.35 11.38 -0.20
N ILE A 55 -39.15 11.77 -0.67
CA ILE A 55 -37.87 11.26 -0.17
C ILE A 55 -37.69 11.59 1.31
N VAL A 56 -38.00 12.83 1.71
CA VAL A 56 -37.94 13.24 3.12
C VAL A 56 -38.94 12.46 3.94
N ASP A 57 -40.20 12.36 3.52
CA ASP A 57 -41.23 11.64 4.26
C ASP A 57 -40.89 10.15 4.42
N GLU A 58 -40.26 9.54 3.42
CA GLU A 58 -39.79 8.16 3.47
C GLU A 58 -38.58 8.01 4.41
N LEU A 59 -37.61 8.94 4.36
CA LEU A 59 -36.46 8.97 5.26
C LEU A 59 -36.90 9.24 6.71
N SER A 60 -37.75 10.22 6.96
CA SER A 60 -38.29 10.52 8.29
C SER A 60 -39.10 9.36 8.87
N LYS A 61 -39.93 8.68 8.07
CA LYS A 61 -40.67 7.48 8.55
C LYS A 61 -39.78 6.29 8.88
N THR A 62 -38.59 6.21 8.28
CA THR A 62 -37.67 5.06 8.43
C THR A 62 -36.50 5.34 9.38
N MET A 63 -36.14 6.62 9.59
CA MET A 63 -34.94 7.05 10.33
C MET A 63 -35.25 7.79 11.64
N ASP A 64 -36.41 8.43 11.77
CA ASP A 64 -36.79 9.13 13.01
C ASP A 64 -37.32 8.12 14.04
N THR A 65 -36.37 7.44 14.68
CA THR A 65 -36.63 6.34 15.63
C THR A 65 -37.29 6.86 16.91
N ASN A 66 -37.08 8.14 17.24
CA ASN A 66 -37.59 8.79 18.43
C ASN A 66 -38.88 9.63 18.20
N GLN A 67 -39.31 9.79 16.94
CA GLN A 67 -40.49 10.55 16.49
C GLN A 67 -40.46 12.06 16.83
N ASP A 68 -39.28 12.68 16.90
CA ASP A 68 -39.12 14.10 17.21
C ASP A 68 -39.13 15.01 15.96
N GLY A 69 -39.26 14.43 14.77
CA GLY A 69 -39.27 15.12 13.49
C GLY A 69 -37.89 15.54 12.98
N LYS A 70 -36.80 15.05 13.59
CA LYS A 70 -35.41 15.34 13.21
C LYS A 70 -34.65 14.03 13.01
N ILE A 71 -33.70 14.04 12.07
CA ILE A 71 -32.82 12.89 11.84
C ILE A 71 -31.44 13.25 12.38
N THR A 72 -31.09 12.65 13.53
CA THR A 72 -29.78 12.84 14.16
C THR A 72 -28.71 11.94 13.52
N PHE A 73 -27.44 12.21 13.83
CA PHE A 73 -26.31 11.46 13.30
C PHE A 73 -26.39 9.95 13.62
N ASP A 74 -26.73 9.61 14.86
CA ASP A 74 -26.77 8.21 15.32
C ASP A 74 -27.93 7.44 14.67
N GLU A 75 -29.08 8.10 14.48
CA GLU A 75 -30.24 7.55 13.75
C GLU A 75 -29.97 7.33 12.26
N PHE A 76 -29.24 8.25 11.64
CA PHE A 76 -28.79 8.11 10.27
C PHE A 76 -27.84 6.92 10.10
N ALA A 77 -26.90 6.75 11.04
CA ALA A 77 -25.89 5.70 11.02
C ALA A 77 -26.48 4.28 11.06
N GLU A 78 -27.45 4.04 11.94
CA GLU A 78 -28.10 2.72 12.11
C GLU A 78 -28.86 2.29 10.85
N VAL A 79 -29.56 3.21 10.20
CA VAL A 79 -30.41 2.91 9.04
C VAL A 79 -29.62 2.85 7.73
N PHE A 80 -28.52 3.60 7.61
CA PHE A 80 -27.63 3.55 6.44
C PHE A 80 -27.02 2.16 6.22
N HIS A 81 -26.84 1.37 7.28
CA HIS A 81 -26.44 -0.04 7.21
C HIS A 81 -27.57 -0.97 6.71
N GLY A 82 -28.84 -0.65 6.98
CA GLY A 82 -30.01 -1.47 6.65
C GLY A 82 -30.59 -1.24 5.24
N LEU A 83 -30.43 -0.06 4.66
CA LEU A 83 -31.01 0.30 3.36
C LEU A 83 -30.19 -0.24 2.17
N LYS A 84 -30.34 -1.54 1.90
CA LYS A 84 -29.93 -2.18 0.64
C LYS A 84 -31.18 -2.50 -0.21
N SER A 85 -31.81 -1.51 -0.85
CA SER A 85 -32.58 -1.72 -2.13
C SER A 85 -33.50 -0.58 -2.62
N SER A 86 -33.80 0.49 -1.87
CA SER A 86 -34.75 1.51 -2.37
C SER A 86 -34.17 2.43 -3.45
N GLU A 87 -35.01 2.87 -4.39
CA GLU A 87 -34.67 3.83 -5.45
C GLU A 87 -34.24 5.20 -4.88
N VAL A 88 -34.80 5.54 -3.71
CA VAL A 88 -34.45 6.73 -2.93
C VAL A 88 -33.02 6.67 -2.40
N ALA A 89 -32.62 5.55 -1.79
CA ALA A 89 -31.25 5.37 -1.29
C ALA A 89 -30.19 5.43 -2.40
N LYS A 90 -30.52 4.92 -3.61
CA LYS A 90 -29.65 5.03 -4.80
C LYS A 90 -29.47 6.47 -5.26
N THR A 91 -30.56 7.23 -5.32
CA THR A 91 -30.54 8.64 -5.74
C THR A 91 -29.79 9.51 -4.74
N PHE A 92 -29.98 9.24 -3.44
CA PHE A 92 -29.29 9.92 -2.36
C PHE A 92 -27.78 9.64 -2.33
N ARG A 93 -27.35 8.37 -2.45
CA ARG A 93 -25.91 8.02 -2.57
C ARG A 93 -25.25 8.68 -3.78
N LYS A 94 -25.94 8.75 -4.92
CA LYS A 94 -25.43 9.40 -6.13
C LYS A 94 -25.18 10.90 -5.92
N ALA A 95 -26.01 11.56 -5.12
CA ALA A 95 -25.85 12.99 -4.81
C ALA A 95 -24.66 13.24 -3.86
N ILE A 96 -24.47 12.38 -2.85
CA ILE A 96 -23.37 12.46 -1.88
C ILE A 96 -22.02 12.22 -2.57
N ASN A 97 -21.88 11.12 -3.31
CA ASN A 97 -20.63 10.77 -3.99
C ASN A 97 -20.17 11.89 -4.94
N LYS A 98 -21.11 12.54 -5.63
CA LYS A 98 -20.82 13.65 -6.55
C LYS A 98 -20.39 14.93 -5.83
N LYS A 99 -20.85 15.17 -4.59
CA LYS A 99 -20.40 16.29 -3.75
C LYS A 99 -18.99 16.08 -3.21
N GLU A 100 -18.60 14.82 -2.96
CA GLU A 100 -17.23 14.45 -2.54
C GLU A 100 -16.21 14.42 -3.70
N GLY A 101 -16.62 14.69 -4.95
CA GLY A 101 -15.73 14.64 -6.11
C GLY A 101 -15.47 13.23 -6.65
N LEU A 102 -16.26 12.24 -6.23
CA LEU A 102 -16.15 10.85 -6.67
C LEU A 102 -16.96 10.63 -7.97
N CYS A 103 -16.27 10.34 -9.08
CA CYS A 103 -16.89 10.00 -10.36
C CYS A 103 -17.49 8.58 -10.28
N ALA A 104 -18.82 8.46 -10.36
CA ALA A 104 -19.50 7.17 -10.35
C ALA A 104 -19.57 6.58 -11.77
N VAL A 105 -18.93 5.43 -12.00
CA VAL A 105 -19.12 4.65 -13.22
C VAL A 105 -20.28 3.68 -13.03
N ALA A 106 -21.27 3.76 -13.92
CA ALA A 106 -22.30 2.72 -14.02
C ALA A 106 -21.69 1.50 -14.71
N GLY A 107 -21.51 0.40 -13.97
CA GLY A 107 -21.06 -0.86 -14.54
C GLY A 107 -22.08 -1.41 -15.54
N THR A 108 -21.61 -1.89 -16.68
CA THR A 108 -22.41 -2.48 -17.78
C THR A 108 -22.71 -3.98 -17.59
N SER A 109 -22.48 -4.56 -16.41
CA SER A 109 -22.82 -5.96 -16.11
C SER A 109 -24.13 -6.07 -15.33
N GLU A 110 -25.15 -6.67 -15.95
CA GLU A 110 -26.49 -6.90 -15.39
C GLU A 110 -26.56 -7.87 -14.18
N GLN A 111 -25.43 -8.25 -13.55
CA GLN A 111 -25.44 -9.27 -12.48
C GLN A 111 -24.72 -8.92 -11.17
N SER A 112 -24.17 -7.72 -11.00
CA SER A 112 -23.71 -7.26 -9.68
C SER A 112 -23.66 -5.73 -9.61
N GLY A 113 -24.69 -5.14 -9.01
CA GLY A 113 -24.90 -3.69 -8.95
C GLY A 113 -23.98 -2.93 -7.97
N THR A 114 -22.67 -3.13 -8.04
CA THR A 114 -21.68 -2.30 -7.31
C THR A 114 -21.18 -1.16 -8.21
N GLN A 115 -21.61 0.06 -7.93
CA GLN A 115 -20.99 1.27 -8.49
C GLN A 115 -19.64 1.49 -7.80
N HIS A 116 -18.56 1.50 -8.59
CA HIS A 116 -17.23 1.87 -8.10
C HIS A 116 -16.96 3.32 -8.52
N SER A 117 -16.53 4.14 -7.56
CA SER A 117 -16.18 5.54 -7.81
C SER A 117 -14.69 5.79 -7.64
N TYR A 118 -14.16 6.79 -8.34
CA TYR A 118 -12.75 7.18 -8.26
C TYR A 118 -12.59 8.70 -8.15
N SER A 119 -11.45 9.17 -7.65
CA SER A 119 -11.13 10.60 -7.50
C SER A 119 -10.47 11.14 -8.76
N GLU A 120 -11.05 12.18 -9.33
CA GLU A 120 -10.46 12.91 -10.47
C GLU A 120 -9.19 13.66 -10.07
N GLU A 121 -9.13 14.14 -8.83
CA GLU A 121 -7.97 14.83 -8.27
C GLU A 121 -6.76 13.88 -8.21
N GLU A 122 -6.97 12.64 -7.74
CA GLU A 122 -5.95 11.60 -7.75
C GLU A 122 -5.46 11.27 -9.17
N LYS A 123 -6.39 11.18 -10.14
CA LYS A 123 -6.04 10.94 -11.55
C LYS A 123 -5.12 12.02 -12.09
N VAL A 124 -5.51 13.30 -11.94
CA VAL A 124 -4.73 14.45 -12.41
C VAL A 124 -3.35 14.47 -11.76
N ALA A 125 -3.29 14.26 -10.45
CA ALA A 125 -2.05 14.22 -9.69
C ALA A 125 -1.10 13.12 -10.19
N PHE A 126 -1.60 11.91 -10.39
CA PHE A 126 -0.79 10.78 -10.84
C PHE A 126 -0.33 10.94 -12.28
N VAL A 127 -1.17 11.45 -13.19
CA VAL A 127 -0.77 11.75 -14.57
C VAL A 127 0.38 12.76 -14.60
N ASN A 128 0.23 13.88 -13.88
CA ASN A 128 1.28 14.90 -13.82
C ASN A 128 2.60 14.35 -13.28
N TRP A 129 2.51 13.51 -12.25
CA TRP A 129 3.68 12.88 -11.67
C TRP A 129 4.35 11.88 -12.62
N ILE A 130 3.58 11.00 -13.28
CA ILE A 130 4.10 10.04 -14.26
C ILE A 130 4.76 10.77 -15.44
N ASN A 131 4.09 11.80 -15.99
CA ASN A 131 4.63 12.60 -17.09
C ASN A 131 5.99 13.20 -16.74
N LYS A 132 6.16 13.68 -15.51
CA LYS A 132 7.42 14.26 -15.02
C LYS A 132 8.48 13.19 -14.71
N ALA A 133 8.09 12.09 -14.06
CA ALA A 133 9.01 11.04 -13.62
C ALA A 133 9.57 10.23 -14.80
N LEU A 134 8.76 10.02 -15.85
CA LEU A 134 9.13 9.22 -17.02
C LEU A 134 9.37 10.06 -18.28
N GLU A 135 9.47 11.39 -18.17
CA GLU A 135 9.66 12.32 -19.30
C GLU A 135 10.82 11.91 -20.23
N LYS A 136 11.91 11.42 -19.64
CA LYS A 136 13.14 11.05 -20.36
C LYS A 136 13.22 9.57 -20.73
N ASP A 137 12.26 8.76 -20.29
CA ASP A 137 12.26 7.32 -20.53
C ASP A 137 11.90 7.03 -22.01
N GLN A 138 12.80 6.32 -22.70
CA GLN A 138 12.63 6.06 -24.14
C GLN A 138 11.50 5.05 -24.43
N ASP A 139 11.21 4.15 -23.50
CA ASP A 139 10.23 3.09 -23.68
C ASP A 139 8.80 3.59 -23.51
N CYS A 140 8.60 4.75 -22.88
CA CYS A 140 7.29 5.36 -22.61
C CYS A 140 6.90 6.47 -23.60
N LYS A 141 7.78 6.81 -24.57
CA LYS A 141 7.56 7.91 -25.53
C LYS A 141 6.33 7.76 -26.42
N HIS A 142 5.84 6.53 -26.62
CA HIS A 142 4.62 6.30 -27.40
C HIS A 142 3.34 6.65 -26.63
N ILE A 143 3.44 6.86 -25.31
CA ILE A 143 2.32 7.14 -24.40
C ILE A 143 2.43 8.54 -23.79
N LEU A 144 3.64 9.02 -23.51
CA LEU A 144 3.86 10.29 -22.82
C LEU A 144 4.04 11.48 -23.80
N PRO A 145 3.56 12.68 -23.43
CA PRO A 145 2.82 12.99 -22.22
C PRO A 145 1.32 12.64 -22.33
N MET A 146 0.73 12.16 -21.22
CA MET A 146 -0.71 11.94 -21.09
C MET A 146 -1.43 13.24 -20.73
N ASP A 147 -2.65 13.47 -21.21
CA ASP A 147 -3.48 14.60 -20.79
C ASP A 147 -4.14 14.33 -19.42
N PRO A 148 -3.84 15.10 -18.36
CA PRO A 148 -4.41 14.90 -17.02
C PRO A 148 -5.93 15.06 -16.97
N SER A 149 -6.53 15.80 -17.90
CA SER A 149 -7.97 16.04 -17.96
C SER A 149 -8.75 14.90 -18.63
N SER A 150 -8.05 14.00 -19.31
CA SER A 150 -8.62 12.89 -20.07
C SER A 150 -8.58 11.57 -19.29
N ASP A 151 -9.06 10.50 -19.94
CA ASP A 151 -8.96 9.12 -19.46
C ASP A 151 -7.72 8.39 -20.00
N ASP A 152 -6.76 9.13 -20.58
CA ASP A 152 -5.52 8.60 -21.16
C ASP A 152 -4.77 7.69 -20.16
N LEU A 153 -4.76 8.06 -18.87
CA LEU A 153 -4.11 7.26 -17.81
C LEU A 153 -4.54 5.80 -17.84
N PHE A 154 -5.85 5.55 -17.98
CA PHE A 154 -6.41 4.21 -17.87
C PHE A 154 -6.07 3.36 -19.09
N THR A 155 -6.06 3.97 -20.27
CA THR A 155 -5.65 3.32 -21.52
C THR A 155 -4.13 3.08 -21.53
N ALA A 156 -3.36 4.06 -21.04
CA ALA A 156 -1.91 4.03 -20.93
C ALA A 156 -1.38 2.91 -20.02
N MET A 157 -2.14 2.51 -18.98
CA MET A 157 -1.76 1.38 -18.13
C MET A 157 -1.99 0.02 -18.79
N GLY A 158 -2.80 -0.05 -19.86
CA GLY A 158 -3.28 -1.30 -20.42
C GLY A 158 -2.21 -2.18 -21.06
N ASP A 159 -1.03 -1.65 -21.39
CA ASP A 159 0.10 -2.42 -21.92
C ASP A 159 1.11 -2.90 -20.86
N GLY A 160 0.95 -2.42 -19.62
CA GLY A 160 1.78 -2.74 -18.46
C GLY A 160 3.16 -2.07 -18.43
N ILE A 161 3.60 -1.35 -19.46
CA ILE A 161 4.95 -0.77 -19.53
C ILE A 161 5.14 0.30 -18.46
N ILE A 162 4.23 1.28 -18.40
CA ILE A 162 4.33 2.36 -17.40
C ILE A 162 4.29 1.78 -15.99
N LEU A 163 3.40 0.83 -15.70
CA LEU A 163 3.30 0.23 -14.38
C LEU A 163 4.59 -0.48 -13.97
N CYS A 164 5.24 -1.23 -14.87
CA CYS A 164 6.55 -1.82 -14.61
C CYS A 164 7.61 -0.75 -14.28
N LYS A 165 7.64 0.35 -15.04
CA LYS A 165 8.58 1.46 -14.81
C LYS A 165 8.32 2.17 -13.48
N MET A 166 7.05 2.37 -13.14
CA MET A 166 6.66 2.97 -11.87
C MET A 166 7.07 2.12 -10.66
N ILE A 167 6.98 0.79 -10.77
CA ILE A 167 7.46 -0.12 -9.74
C ILE A 167 8.97 0.04 -9.52
N ASN A 168 9.76 0.13 -10.59
CA ASN A 168 11.21 0.36 -10.50
C ASN A 168 11.57 1.76 -9.99
N LEU A 169 10.75 2.78 -10.29
CA LEU A 169 10.91 4.12 -9.71
C LEU A 169 10.68 4.12 -8.19
N SER A 170 9.67 3.37 -7.72
CA SER A 170 9.38 3.28 -6.29
C SER A 170 10.35 2.37 -5.53
N VAL A 171 10.74 1.24 -6.13
CA VAL A 171 11.68 0.28 -5.56
C VAL A 171 12.65 -0.16 -6.67
N PRO A 172 13.85 0.44 -6.75
CA PRO A 172 14.84 0.12 -7.76
C PRO A 172 15.16 -1.38 -7.82
N ASP A 173 15.53 -1.86 -9.01
CA ASP A 173 15.90 -3.26 -9.27
C ASP A 173 14.81 -4.32 -9.00
N THR A 174 13.54 -3.93 -8.79
CA THR A 174 12.44 -4.89 -8.59
C THR A 174 12.13 -5.69 -9.85
N ILE A 175 12.17 -5.03 -11.01
CA ILE A 175 11.92 -5.61 -12.34
C ILE A 175 13.17 -5.43 -13.19
N ASP A 176 13.70 -6.53 -13.71
CA ASP A 176 14.67 -6.49 -14.79
C ASP A 176 13.96 -6.04 -16.08
N GLU A 177 14.23 -4.80 -16.49
CA GLU A 177 13.55 -4.19 -17.63
C GLU A 177 13.78 -4.90 -18.96
N ARG A 178 14.80 -5.76 -19.06
CA ARG A 178 15.00 -6.61 -20.23
C ARG A 178 13.78 -7.52 -20.42
N THR A 179 13.13 -7.95 -19.34
CA THR A 179 11.98 -8.85 -19.41
C THR A 179 10.71 -8.20 -19.95
N ILE A 180 10.61 -6.87 -19.94
CA ILE A 180 9.45 -6.13 -20.42
C ILE A 180 9.35 -6.24 -21.94
N ASN A 181 8.16 -6.59 -22.45
CA ASN A 181 7.87 -6.53 -23.87
C ASN A 181 7.60 -5.07 -24.24
N LYS A 182 8.44 -4.47 -25.09
CA LYS A 182 8.43 -3.02 -25.38
C LYS A 182 7.99 -2.65 -26.80
N LYS A 183 7.95 -3.62 -27.73
CA LYS A 183 7.69 -3.39 -29.16
C LYS A 183 6.74 -4.45 -29.72
N LYS A 184 5.93 -4.06 -30.71
CA LYS A 184 4.98 -4.94 -31.44
C LYS A 184 4.14 -5.79 -30.48
N LEU A 185 3.45 -5.10 -29.57
CA LEU A 185 2.67 -5.73 -28.53
C LEU A 185 1.48 -6.51 -29.11
N THR A 186 1.45 -7.80 -28.79
CA THR A 186 0.31 -8.70 -28.99
C THR A 186 -0.50 -8.82 -27.69
N PRO A 187 -1.75 -9.29 -27.74
CA PRO A 187 -2.52 -9.56 -26.52
C PRO A 187 -1.78 -10.46 -25.51
N PHE A 188 -1.02 -11.44 -26.00
CA PHE A 188 -0.22 -12.34 -25.17
C PHE A 188 0.93 -11.59 -24.47
N THR A 189 1.71 -10.79 -25.22
CA THR A 189 2.83 -10.05 -24.63
C THR A 189 2.39 -8.93 -23.68
N ILE A 190 1.19 -8.36 -23.90
CA ILE A 190 0.55 -7.41 -22.98
C ILE A 190 0.19 -8.13 -21.67
N GLN A 191 -0.46 -9.28 -21.76
CA GLN A 191 -0.79 -10.11 -20.61
C GLN A 191 0.47 -10.46 -19.79
N GLU A 192 1.57 -10.79 -20.45
CA GLU A 192 2.86 -11.04 -19.78
C GLU A 192 3.41 -9.81 -19.04
N ASN A 193 3.36 -8.61 -19.64
CA ASN A 193 3.76 -7.37 -18.98
C ASN A 193 2.90 -7.08 -17.75
N LEU A 194 1.59 -7.26 -17.85
CA LEU A 194 0.66 -7.03 -16.76
C LEU A 194 0.85 -8.04 -15.63
N ASN A 195 1.11 -9.32 -15.95
CA ASN A 195 1.49 -10.33 -14.96
C ASN A 195 2.80 -9.97 -14.25
N LEU A 196 3.81 -9.54 -15.01
CA LEU A 196 5.08 -9.07 -14.47
C LEU A 196 4.86 -7.90 -13.50
N ALA A 197 4.05 -6.92 -13.89
CA ALA A 197 3.75 -5.75 -13.08
C ALA A 197 3.00 -6.13 -11.79
N LEU A 198 1.92 -6.92 -11.89
CA LEU A 198 1.12 -7.34 -10.73
C LEU A 198 1.91 -8.18 -9.73
N ASN A 199 2.67 -9.16 -10.20
CA ASN A 199 3.48 -10.00 -9.32
C ASN A 199 4.65 -9.23 -8.70
N SER A 200 5.20 -8.25 -9.41
CA SER A 200 6.25 -7.37 -8.87
C SER A 200 5.70 -6.36 -7.86
N ALA A 201 4.51 -5.81 -8.10
CA ALA A 201 3.80 -4.98 -7.13
C ALA A 201 3.49 -5.77 -5.85
N SER A 202 3.03 -7.03 -5.99
CA SER A 202 2.85 -7.94 -4.85
C SER A 202 4.14 -8.13 -4.07
N ALA A 203 5.27 -8.34 -4.77
CA ALA A 203 6.56 -8.59 -4.13
C ALA A 203 7.14 -7.39 -3.35
N ILE A 204 6.70 -6.17 -3.64
CA ILE A 204 7.03 -4.97 -2.86
C ILE A 204 5.98 -4.64 -1.78
N GLY A 205 4.97 -5.50 -1.60
CA GLY A 205 3.95 -5.36 -0.56
C GLY A 205 2.71 -4.54 -0.95
N CYS A 206 2.39 -4.46 -2.25
CA CYS A 206 1.07 -4.01 -2.70
C CYS A 206 0.04 -5.13 -2.55
N HIS A 207 -1.17 -4.77 -2.12
CA HIS A 207 -2.29 -5.70 -2.08
C HIS A 207 -2.97 -5.77 -3.45
N VAL A 208 -2.77 -6.89 -4.16
CA VAL A 208 -3.24 -7.11 -5.54
C VAL A 208 -4.20 -8.29 -5.69
N VAL A 209 -4.71 -8.86 -4.60
CA VAL A 209 -5.50 -10.12 -4.62
C VAL A 209 -6.75 -9.99 -5.51
N ASN A 210 -7.35 -8.80 -5.59
CA ASN A 210 -8.55 -8.53 -6.37
C ASN A 210 -8.26 -7.74 -7.67
N ILE A 211 -7.03 -7.81 -8.20
CA ILE A 211 -6.62 -7.13 -9.42
C ILE A 211 -6.00 -8.14 -10.38
N GLY A 212 -6.71 -8.46 -11.45
CA GLY A 212 -6.24 -9.27 -12.56
C GLY A 212 -5.59 -8.42 -13.66
N ALA A 213 -4.86 -9.08 -14.55
CA ALA A 213 -4.29 -8.42 -15.71
C ALA A 213 -5.39 -7.84 -16.63
N GLU A 214 -6.51 -8.55 -16.80
CA GLU A 214 -7.60 -8.05 -17.65
C GLU A 214 -8.23 -6.77 -17.07
N ASP A 215 -8.33 -6.65 -15.73
CA ASP A 215 -8.81 -5.42 -15.08
C ASP A 215 -7.94 -4.20 -15.44
N LEU A 216 -6.62 -4.39 -15.49
CA LEU A 216 -5.67 -3.34 -15.88
C LEU A 216 -5.69 -3.08 -17.38
N LYS A 217 -5.84 -4.12 -18.20
CA LYS A 217 -5.96 -4.03 -19.65
C LYS A 217 -7.23 -3.29 -20.09
N GLU A 218 -8.33 -3.52 -19.39
CA GLU A 218 -9.60 -2.79 -19.57
C GLU A 218 -9.56 -1.37 -18.97
N GLY A 219 -8.51 -1.01 -18.22
CA GLY A 219 -8.38 0.31 -17.60
C GLY A 219 -9.39 0.56 -16.49
N ARG A 220 -9.73 -0.45 -15.67
CA ARG A 220 -10.70 -0.30 -14.57
C ARG A 220 -10.22 0.74 -13.57
N GLN A 221 -10.85 1.91 -13.62
CA GLN A 221 -10.32 3.16 -13.08
C GLN A 221 -9.96 3.09 -11.59
N HIS A 222 -10.87 2.55 -10.75
CA HIS A 222 -10.65 2.42 -9.31
C HIS A 222 -9.51 1.44 -8.95
N LEU A 223 -9.32 0.37 -9.74
CA LEU A 223 -8.24 -0.60 -9.52
C LEU A 223 -6.90 -0.04 -9.98
N VAL A 224 -6.87 0.65 -11.12
CA VAL A 224 -5.69 1.34 -11.65
C VAL A 224 -5.19 2.40 -10.66
N LEU A 225 -6.07 3.30 -10.22
CA LEU A 225 -5.70 4.36 -9.28
C LEU A 225 -5.32 3.81 -7.90
N GLY A 226 -6.04 2.79 -7.42
CA GLY A 226 -5.72 2.12 -6.16
C GLY A 226 -4.34 1.45 -6.18
N LEU A 227 -3.97 0.80 -7.28
CA LEU A 227 -2.66 0.18 -7.44
C LEU A 227 -1.55 1.21 -7.60
N LEU A 228 -1.75 2.23 -8.45
CA LEU A 228 -0.79 3.32 -8.63
C LEU A 228 -0.50 4.04 -7.31
N TRP A 229 -1.55 4.35 -6.52
CA TRP A 229 -1.37 4.95 -5.20
C TRP A 229 -0.50 4.09 -4.29
N GLN A 230 -0.75 2.78 -4.23
CA GLN A 230 0.06 1.87 -3.40
C GLN A 230 1.53 1.87 -3.84
N VAL A 231 1.80 1.80 -5.15
CA VAL A 231 3.16 1.84 -5.69
C VAL A 231 3.84 3.18 -5.36
N ILE A 232 3.16 4.31 -5.60
CA ILE A 232 3.64 5.66 -5.29
C ILE A 232 3.97 5.80 -3.81
N LYS A 233 3.03 5.40 -2.95
CA LYS A 233 3.15 5.54 -1.50
C LYS A 233 4.36 4.75 -0.97
N ILE A 234 4.60 3.54 -1.47
CA ILE A 234 5.78 2.75 -1.10
C ILE A 234 7.07 3.51 -1.43
N GLY A 235 7.18 4.07 -2.64
CA GLY A 235 8.37 4.82 -3.05
C GLY A 235 8.57 6.11 -2.25
N LEU A 236 7.51 6.88 -2.02
CA LEU A 236 7.59 8.14 -1.28
C LEU A 236 7.99 7.95 0.18
N LEU A 237 7.59 6.85 0.81
CA LEU A 237 7.86 6.57 2.22
C LEU A 237 9.10 5.70 2.44
N ALA A 238 9.75 5.21 1.38
CA ALA A 238 10.86 4.26 1.47
C ALA A 238 12.07 4.82 2.24
N ASP A 239 12.37 6.12 2.07
CA ASP A 239 13.53 6.76 2.70
C ASP A 239 13.18 7.48 4.03
N ILE A 240 11.92 7.38 4.48
CA ILE A 240 11.44 7.97 5.74
C ILE A 240 11.58 6.94 6.87
N GLU A 241 12.82 6.49 7.06
CA GLU A 241 13.22 5.57 8.12
C GLU A 241 14.63 5.91 8.63
N ILE A 242 14.88 5.68 9.93
CA ILE A 242 16.12 6.11 10.60
C ILE A 242 17.36 5.40 10.01
N SER A 243 17.21 4.13 9.60
CA SER A 243 18.28 3.33 8.98
C SER A 243 18.78 3.93 7.64
N ARG A 244 17.97 4.76 6.98
CA ARG A 244 18.32 5.44 5.73
C ARG A 244 18.64 6.91 5.92
N ASN A 245 17.98 7.55 6.88
CA ASN A 245 18.17 8.95 7.20
C ASN A 245 18.39 9.14 8.70
N GLU A 246 19.65 9.07 9.13
CA GLU A 246 20.06 9.23 10.53
C GLU A 246 19.62 10.57 11.14
N ALA A 247 19.40 11.60 10.31
CA ALA A 247 18.97 12.91 10.79
C ALA A 247 17.56 12.87 11.42
N LEU A 248 16.75 11.84 11.12
CA LEU A 248 15.46 11.60 11.75
C LEU A 248 15.53 11.41 13.27
N ILE A 249 16.71 11.09 13.82
CA ILE A 249 16.93 11.02 15.27
C ILE A 249 16.63 12.36 15.96
N ALA A 250 16.75 13.49 15.25
CA ALA A 250 16.36 14.81 15.76
C ALA A 250 14.86 14.90 16.12
N LEU A 251 14.04 13.96 15.65
CA LEU A 251 12.59 13.90 15.93
C LEU A 251 12.24 13.14 17.22
N LEU A 252 13.24 12.66 17.95
CA LEU A 252 13.07 12.01 19.25
C LEU A 252 12.45 12.99 20.25
N ARG A 253 11.38 12.57 20.93
CA ARG A 253 10.69 13.41 21.94
C ARG A 253 11.29 13.19 23.32
N ASP A 254 11.07 14.15 24.23
CA ASP A 254 11.50 14.03 25.62
C ASP A 254 10.92 12.77 26.28
N GLY A 255 11.81 11.91 26.79
CA GLY A 255 11.44 10.65 27.46
C GLY A 255 11.17 9.47 26.51
N GLU A 256 11.34 9.64 25.20
CA GLU A 256 11.26 8.56 24.21
C GLU A 256 12.64 7.92 23.99
N SER A 257 12.70 6.60 23.84
CA SER A 257 13.93 5.90 23.46
C SER A 257 14.09 5.84 21.93
N LEU A 258 15.32 5.61 21.44
CA LEU A 258 15.56 5.41 20.01
C LEU A 258 14.77 4.20 19.47
N GLU A 259 14.67 3.13 20.27
CA GLU A 259 13.87 1.96 19.92
C GLU A 259 12.41 2.34 19.68
N ASP A 260 11.83 3.23 20.49
CA ASP A 260 10.45 3.68 20.33
C ASP A 260 10.26 4.50 19.05
N LEU A 261 11.22 5.34 18.70
CA LEU A 261 11.20 6.10 17.45
C LEU A 261 11.29 5.17 16.23
N MET A 262 12.08 4.09 16.32
CA MET A 262 12.16 3.06 15.27
C MET A 262 10.84 2.31 15.05
N LYS A 263 9.91 2.31 16.02
CA LYS A 263 8.59 1.66 15.88
C LYS A 263 7.57 2.54 15.18
N VAL A 264 7.88 3.82 14.97
CA VAL A 264 6.95 4.80 14.41
C VAL A 264 6.75 4.51 12.91
N SER A 265 5.52 4.59 12.43
CA SER A 265 5.26 4.43 11.00
C SER A 265 5.84 5.60 10.21
N PRO A 266 6.19 5.40 8.92
CA PRO A 266 6.68 6.49 8.08
C PRO A 266 5.75 7.71 8.02
N GLU A 267 4.43 7.50 8.03
CA GLU A 267 3.45 8.61 8.04
C GLU A 267 3.49 9.43 9.33
N GLU A 268 3.64 8.79 10.50
CA GLU A 268 3.74 9.48 11.78
C GLU A 268 5.12 10.13 11.94
N LEU A 269 6.20 9.54 11.42
CA LEU A 269 7.52 10.18 11.34
C LEU A 269 7.45 11.45 10.49
N LEU A 270 6.74 11.42 9.36
CA LEU A 270 6.55 12.58 8.51
C LEU A 270 5.72 13.67 9.20
N LEU A 271 4.70 13.30 9.99
CA LEU A 271 3.93 14.24 10.81
C LEU A 271 4.79 14.85 11.93
N ARG A 272 5.64 14.05 12.58
CA ARG A 272 6.63 14.52 13.56
C ARG A 272 7.62 15.50 12.93
N TRP A 273 8.11 15.19 11.75
CA TRP A 273 9.00 16.05 10.98
C TRP A 273 8.36 17.40 10.64
N ALA A 274 7.12 17.39 10.12
CA ALA A 274 6.41 18.62 9.82
C ALA A 274 6.23 19.47 11.10
N ASN A 275 5.85 18.83 12.22
CA ASN A 275 5.67 19.50 13.50
C ASN A 275 6.97 20.00 14.15
N TYR A 276 8.11 19.34 13.90
CA TYR A 276 9.42 19.82 14.32
C TYR A 276 9.69 21.20 13.70
N HIS A 277 9.58 21.30 12.38
CA HIS A 277 9.79 22.56 11.66
C HIS A 277 8.73 23.62 11.97
N LEU A 278 7.46 23.23 12.12
CA LEU A 278 6.42 24.16 12.55
C LEU A 278 6.68 24.71 13.96
N GLY A 279 7.23 23.90 14.87
CA GLY A 279 7.66 24.32 16.19
C GLY A 279 8.75 25.40 16.13
N GLU A 280 9.79 25.19 15.30
CA GLU A 280 10.84 26.17 15.05
C GLU A 280 10.29 27.47 14.43
N ALA A 281 9.23 27.37 13.62
CA ALA A 281 8.50 28.52 13.09
C ALA A 281 7.54 29.18 14.09
N SER A 282 7.48 28.74 15.36
CA SER A 282 6.50 29.18 16.35
C SER A 282 5.04 29.03 15.87
N CYS A 283 4.78 28.03 15.04
CA CYS A 283 3.46 27.73 14.50
C CYS A 283 2.75 26.62 15.31
N PRO A 284 1.41 26.60 15.32
CA PRO A 284 0.65 25.51 15.92
C PRO A 284 1.00 24.15 15.30
N LYS A 285 0.97 23.10 16.12
CA LYS A 285 1.14 21.73 15.65
C LYS A 285 -0.07 21.28 14.84
N ILE A 286 0.18 20.47 13.82
CA ILE A 286 -0.83 19.76 13.03
C ILE A 286 -0.92 18.30 13.48
N ASN A 287 -2.10 17.70 13.36
CA ASN A 287 -2.36 16.30 13.76
C ASN A 287 -2.69 15.41 12.55
N ASN A 288 -2.86 16.00 11.37
CA ASN A 288 -3.17 15.29 10.12
C ASN A 288 -2.74 16.13 8.91
N PHE A 289 -2.70 15.49 7.74
CA PHE A 289 -2.50 16.14 6.45
C PHE A 289 -3.83 16.34 5.70
N SER A 290 -4.91 16.64 6.43
CA SER A 290 -6.24 16.90 5.87
C SER A 290 -6.82 18.22 6.39
N SER A 291 -7.54 18.21 7.52
CA SER A 291 -8.19 19.41 8.06
C SER A 291 -7.20 20.50 8.47
N ASP A 292 -6.05 20.10 9.01
CA ASP A 292 -5.11 21.02 9.67
C ASP A 292 -4.25 21.80 8.68
N ILE A 293 -4.31 21.46 7.39
CA ILE A 293 -3.51 22.07 6.32
C ILE A 293 -4.35 22.90 5.32
N LYS A 294 -5.68 22.90 5.44
CA LYS A 294 -6.60 23.45 4.41
C LYS A 294 -6.37 24.93 4.12
N ASP A 295 -5.96 25.68 5.12
CA ASP A 295 -5.72 27.12 5.02
C ASP A 295 -4.33 27.47 4.46
N SER A 296 -3.52 26.46 4.12
CA SER A 296 -2.14 26.59 3.60
C SER A 296 -1.14 27.30 4.52
N LYS A 297 -1.51 27.70 5.73
CA LYS A 297 -0.60 28.43 6.64
C LYS A 297 0.50 27.53 7.17
N ALA A 298 0.16 26.30 7.54
CA ALA A 298 1.14 25.30 7.94
C ALA A 298 2.16 25.06 6.81
N TYR A 299 1.70 24.91 5.56
CA TYR A 299 2.59 24.70 4.43
C TYR A 299 3.49 25.89 4.11
N TYR A 300 3.00 27.12 4.16
CA TYR A 300 3.86 28.30 3.98
C TYR A 300 5.03 28.32 4.97
N ASN A 301 4.73 28.08 6.26
CA ASN A 301 5.76 28.08 7.29
C ASN A 301 6.71 26.89 7.14
N LEU A 302 6.19 25.70 6.82
CA LEU A 302 7.00 24.53 6.56
C LEU A 302 7.95 24.75 5.37
N LEU A 303 7.43 25.23 4.22
CA LEU A 303 8.24 25.56 3.05
C LEU A 303 9.34 26.56 3.38
N ASN A 304 9.01 27.60 4.16
CA ASN A 304 9.99 28.58 4.58
C ASN A 304 11.06 27.96 5.48
N GLN A 305 10.73 27.04 6.38
CA GLN A 305 11.72 26.41 7.26
C GLN A 305 12.67 25.47 6.52
N VAL A 306 12.14 24.65 5.61
CA VAL A 306 12.93 23.63 4.91
C VAL A 306 13.71 24.18 3.72
N ALA A 307 13.33 25.36 3.22
CA ALA A 307 14.02 25.97 2.09
C ALA A 307 15.48 26.30 2.42
N PRO A 308 16.44 25.97 1.53
CA PRO A 308 17.86 26.25 1.74
C PRO A 308 18.12 27.71 2.10
N LYS A 309 18.84 27.93 3.21
CA LYS A 309 19.19 29.26 3.71
C LYS A 309 20.52 29.81 3.20
N GLY A 310 21.30 28.96 2.52
CA GLY A 310 22.66 29.30 2.07
C GLY A 310 23.74 29.05 3.14
N ASP A 311 23.42 28.29 4.18
CA ASP A 311 24.34 27.91 5.26
C ASP A 311 25.18 26.66 4.91
N GLU A 312 24.81 25.94 3.84
CA GLU A 312 25.48 24.72 3.36
C GLU A 312 26.29 25.03 2.09
N ASP A 313 27.52 24.52 2.02
CA ASP A 313 28.40 24.69 0.87
C ASP A 313 27.72 24.15 -0.41
N ASP A 314 27.83 24.90 -1.51
CA ASP A 314 27.30 24.56 -2.85
C ASP A 314 25.77 24.54 -3.03
N ILE A 315 24.95 24.92 -2.03
CA ILE A 315 23.49 25.04 -2.19
C ILE A 315 23.05 26.52 -2.13
N PRO A 316 22.59 27.12 -3.25
CA PRO A 316 22.17 28.51 -3.26
C PRO A 316 20.90 28.71 -2.40
N PRO A 317 20.78 29.85 -1.71
CA PRO A 317 19.60 30.15 -0.91
C PRO A 317 18.34 30.27 -1.78
N ILE A 318 17.24 29.68 -1.33
CA ILE A 318 15.93 29.79 -1.98
C ILE A 318 14.98 30.53 -1.03
N ALA A 319 14.80 31.83 -1.24
CA ALA A 319 13.95 32.64 -0.38
C ALA A 319 12.46 32.40 -0.69
N ILE A 320 11.66 32.00 0.29
CA ILE A 320 10.21 31.82 0.14
C ILE A 320 9.49 33.15 0.35
N ASP A 321 8.62 33.53 -0.59
CA ASP A 321 7.77 34.72 -0.41
C ASP A 321 6.57 34.40 0.49
N MET A 322 6.54 35.03 1.67
CA MET A 322 5.50 34.86 2.68
C MET A 322 4.33 35.85 2.50
N SER A 323 4.37 36.73 1.49
CA SER A 323 3.32 37.73 1.24
C SER A 323 1.93 37.11 1.03
N GLY A 324 1.89 35.93 0.42
CA GLY A 324 0.66 35.17 0.16
C GLY A 324 -0.10 34.72 1.42
N LEU A 325 0.54 34.70 2.60
CA LEU A 325 -0.18 34.46 3.86
C LEU A 325 -1.27 35.51 4.16
N ARG A 326 -1.13 36.72 3.59
CA ARG A 326 -2.11 37.81 3.75
C ARG A 326 -3.34 37.63 2.87
N GLU A 327 -3.28 36.72 1.90
CA GLU A 327 -4.42 36.40 1.05
C GLU A 327 -5.56 35.82 1.90
N LYS A 328 -6.77 36.32 1.67
CA LYS A 328 -7.97 35.95 2.44
C LYS A 328 -8.66 34.74 1.85
N ASP A 329 -8.56 34.57 0.54
CA ASP A 329 -9.12 33.44 -0.18
C ASP A 329 -8.20 32.22 -0.07
N ASP A 330 -8.70 31.13 0.51
CA ASP A 330 -7.92 29.91 0.76
C ASP A 330 -7.37 29.30 -0.54
N LEU A 331 -8.12 29.38 -1.64
CA LEU A 331 -7.72 28.80 -2.91
C LEU A 331 -6.59 29.59 -3.56
N LYS A 332 -6.68 30.93 -3.56
CA LYS A 332 -5.59 31.80 -4.02
C LYS A 332 -4.36 31.65 -3.15
N ARG A 333 -4.54 31.56 -1.83
CA ARG A 333 -3.44 31.32 -0.89
C ARG A 333 -2.75 29.98 -1.15
N ALA A 334 -3.53 28.93 -1.43
CA ALA A 334 -2.99 27.62 -1.79
C ALA A 334 -2.21 27.66 -3.12
N GLU A 335 -2.71 28.37 -4.15
CA GLU A 335 -1.95 28.55 -5.40
C GLU A 335 -0.63 29.28 -5.16
N SER A 336 -0.64 30.40 -4.44
CA SER A 336 0.60 31.12 -4.14
C SER A 336 1.56 30.29 -3.28
N MET A 337 1.06 29.41 -2.42
CA MET A 337 1.87 28.46 -1.65
C MET A 337 2.55 27.45 -2.59
N LEU A 338 1.80 26.91 -3.56
CA LEU A 338 2.34 25.96 -4.54
C LEU A 338 3.31 26.60 -5.53
N GLU A 339 3.15 27.89 -5.85
CA GLU A 339 4.18 28.65 -6.57
C GLU A 339 5.50 28.70 -5.78
N GLN A 340 5.44 28.85 -4.46
CA GLN A 340 6.66 28.77 -3.63
C GLN A 340 7.23 27.35 -3.58
N ALA A 341 6.37 26.32 -3.51
CA ALA A 341 6.82 24.94 -3.61
C ALA A 341 7.48 24.63 -4.97
N ASP A 342 7.03 25.26 -6.05
CA ASP A 342 7.63 25.08 -7.39
C ASP A 342 9.05 25.65 -7.48
N ARG A 343 9.34 26.71 -6.72
CA ARG A 343 10.71 27.25 -6.59
C ARG A 343 11.67 26.27 -5.91
N LEU A 344 11.13 25.41 -5.06
CA LEU A 344 11.85 24.26 -4.48
C LEU A 344 11.80 23.03 -5.41
N GLY A 345 11.12 23.09 -6.56
CA GLY A 345 10.85 21.95 -7.44
C GLY A 345 9.98 20.86 -6.79
N CYS A 346 9.20 21.24 -5.77
CA CYS A 346 8.35 20.36 -4.97
C CYS A 346 6.86 20.47 -5.28
N ARG A 347 6.45 21.27 -6.28
CA ARG A 347 5.06 21.32 -6.77
C ARG A 347 4.70 20.03 -7.51
N GLN A 348 4.34 19.00 -6.74
CA GLN A 348 3.94 17.67 -7.21
C GLN A 348 2.77 17.16 -6.36
N PHE A 349 1.98 16.25 -6.92
CA PHE A 349 0.83 15.57 -6.30
C PHE A 349 -0.39 16.43 -5.94
N VAL A 350 -0.23 17.68 -5.53
CA VAL A 350 -1.35 18.54 -5.08
C VAL A 350 -1.61 19.71 -6.01
N MET A 351 -2.88 20.00 -6.23
CA MET A 351 -3.41 21.24 -6.77
C MET A 351 -3.97 22.12 -5.63
N PRO A 352 -4.20 23.43 -5.84
CA PRO A 352 -4.74 24.30 -4.80
C PRO A 352 -6.06 23.79 -4.22
N THR A 353 -6.91 23.22 -5.08
CA THR A 353 -8.19 22.63 -4.68
C THR A 353 -8.01 21.46 -3.73
N ASP A 354 -6.94 20.67 -3.88
CA ASP A 354 -6.69 19.47 -3.08
C ASP A 354 -6.19 19.82 -1.68
N VAL A 355 -5.42 20.90 -1.58
CA VAL A 355 -5.01 21.51 -0.31
C VAL A 355 -6.24 22.03 0.42
N VAL A 356 -7.04 22.89 -0.22
CA VAL A 356 -8.23 23.49 0.41
C VAL A 356 -9.30 22.46 0.77
N ARG A 357 -9.43 21.38 0.00
CA ARG A 357 -10.31 20.26 0.33
C ARG A 357 -9.74 19.34 1.41
N GLY A 358 -8.43 19.38 1.66
CA GLY A 358 -7.76 18.54 2.64
C GLY A 358 -7.67 17.08 2.21
N ASN A 359 -7.37 16.80 0.93
CA ASN A 359 -7.22 15.41 0.45
C ASN A 359 -6.02 14.74 1.14
N PRO A 360 -6.22 13.75 2.02
CA PRO A 360 -5.15 13.23 2.88
C PRO A 360 -4.04 12.52 2.08
N LYS A 361 -4.37 11.85 0.97
CA LYS A 361 -3.38 11.11 0.17
C LYS A 361 -2.46 12.05 -0.59
N LEU A 362 -3.04 13.02 -1.30
CA LEU A 362 -2.26 13.95 -2.10
C LEU A 362 -1.40 14.86 -1.22
N ASN A 363 -1.96 15.34 -0.10
CA ASN A 363 -1.22 16.13 0.88
C ASN A 363 -0.10 15.32 1.56
N LEU A 364 -0.34 14.05 1.91
CA LEU A 364 0.73 13.16 2.39
C LEU A 364 1.86 13.04 1.34
N ALA A 365 1.50 12.83 0.07
CA ALA A 365 2.47 12.70 -1.01
C ALA A 365 3.29 13.99 -1.24
N PHE A 366 2.64 15.14 -1.17
CA PHE A 366 3.30 16.45 -1.24
C PHE A 366 4.33 16.63 -0.12
N VAL A 367 3.94 16.32 1.12
CA VAL A 367 4.81 16.46 2.30
C VAL A 367 5.95 15.44 2.25
N ALA A 368 5.70 14.21 1.82
CA ALA A 368 6.73 13.18 1.66
C ALA A 368 7.75 13.59 0.58
N ASN A 369 7.28 14.11 -0.56
CA ASN A 369 8.15 14.65 -1.61
C ASN A 369 8.99 15.84 -1.11
N LEU A 370 8.42 16.70 -0.27
CA LEU A 370 9.14 17.80 0.35
C LEU A 370 10.23 17.29 1.31
N PHE A 371 9.91 16.31 2.16
CA PHE A 371 10.88 15.67 3.06
C PHE A 371 12.02 15.01 2.28
N ASN A 372 11.71 14.20 1.26
CA ASN A 372 12.74 13.48 0.49
C ASN A 372 13.72 14.43 -0.20
N LYS A 373 13.29 15.64 -0.55
CA LYS A 373 14.15 16.64 -1.20
C LYS A 373 14.84 17.59 -0.21
N TYR A 374 14.15 17.96 0.87
CA TYR A 374 14.64 18.90 1.88
C TYR A 374 14.27 18.41 3.29
N PRO A 375 14.98 17.41 3.84
CA PRO A 375 14.75 16.98 5.22
C PRO A 375 15.01 18.12 6.22
N ALA A 376 16.03 18.94 5.95
CA ALA A 376 16.45 20.08 6.79
C ALA A 376 16.64 19.73 8.28
N LEU A 377 17.02 18.48 8.58
CA LEU A 377 17.34 18.03 9.93
C LEU A 377 18.85 18.01 10.10
N LYS A 378 19.33 18.50 11.25
CA LYS A 378 20.75 18.38 11.63
C LYS A 378 20.91 17.19 12.56
N LYS A 379 21.93 16.37 12.30
CA LYS A 379 22.31 15.28 13.21
C LYS A 379 22.65 15.88 14.57
N PRO A 380 22.05 15.39 15.68
CA PRO A 380 22.43 15.83 17.02
C PRO A 380 23.91 15.50 17.28
N GLU A 381 24.71 16.50 17.68
CA GLU A 381 26.17 16.32 17.90
C GLU A 381 26.51 15.43 19.11
N ASN A 382 25.61 15.33 20.09
CA ASN A 382 25.87 14.69 21.38
C ASN A 382 24.73 13.77 21.80
N GLN A 383 24.75 12.53 21.30
CA GLN A 383 24.08 11.43 21.96
C GLN A 383 25.03 10.24 21.91
N ASP A 384 25.26 9.59 23.07
CA ASP A 384 25.91 8.28 23.18
C ASP A 384 24.99 7.19 22.55
N ILE A 385 24.61 7.39 21.29
CA ILE A 385 23.78 6.45 20.54
C ILE A 385 24.69 5.32 20.11
N ASP A 386 24.34 4.10 20.53
CA ASP A 386 24.93 2.92 19.96
C ASP A 386 24.42 2.73 18.53
N TRP A 387 25.14 3.29 17.56
CA TRP A 387 24.81 3.16 16.13
C TRP A 387 24.75 1.71 15.66
N SER A 388 25.41 0.76 16.37
CA SER A 388 25.32 -0.66 16.05
C SER A 388 23.95 -1.27 16.39
N SER A 389 23.15 -0.60 17.23
CA SER A 389 21.77 -1.00 17.54
C SER A 389 20.76 -0.59 16.45
N ILE A 390 21.14 0.33 15.54
CA ILE A 390 20.34 0.77 14.39
C ILE A 390 20.61 -0.18 13.21
N GLU A 391 20.48 -1.47 13.43
CA GLU A 391 20.46 -2.42 12.30
C GLU A 391 19.17 -2.19 11.52
N GLY A 392 19.31 -1.84 10.23
CA GLY A 392 18.19 -1.78 9.32
C GLY A 392 17.53 -3.15 9.11
N GLU A 393 16.33 -3.13 8.52
CA GLU A 393 15.59 -4.35 8.20
C GLU A 393 16.44 -5.32 7.35
N THR A 394 16.54 -6.57 7.80
CA THR A 394 17.24 -7.61 7.03
C THR A 394 16.44 -8.01 5.79
N ARG A 395 17.10 -8.65 4.81
CA ARG A 395 16.43 -9.13 3.60
C ARG A 395 15.29 -10.14 3.89
N GLU A 396 15.48 -11.02 4.86
CA GLU A 396 14.48 -12.00 5.27
C GLU A 396 13.27 -11.30 5.92
N GLU A 397 13.51 -10.31 6.78
CA GLU A 397 12.47 -9.49 7.40
C GLU A 397 11.63 -8.75 6.35
N ARG A 398 12.29 -8.07 5.40
CA ARG A 398 11.63 -7.37 4.29
C ARG A 398 10.75 -8.28 3.45
N THR A 399 11.24 -9.50 3.20
CA THR A 399 10.49 -10.51 2.43
C THR A 399 9.21 -10.90 3.15
N PHE A 400 9.27 -11.18 4.46
CA PHE A 400 8.07 -11.51 5.23
C PHE A 400 7.12 -10.33 5.34
N ARG A 401 7.62 -9.12 5.57
CA ARG A 401 6.81 -7.89 5.60
C ARG A 401 6.04 -7.69 4.29
N ASN A 402 6.74 -7.77 3.16
CA ASN A 402 6.11 -7.61 1.85
C ASN A 402 5.11 -8.73 1.55
N TRP A 403 5.44 -9.97 1.89
CA TRP A 403 4.52 -11.10 1.77
C TRP A 403 3.24 -10.87 2.58
N MET A 404 3.33 -10.54 3.87
CA MET A 404 2.14 -10.27 4.71
C MET A 404 1.31 -9.09 4.16
N ASN A 405 1.95 -7.97 3.83
CA ASN A 405 1.28 -6.80 3.29
C ASN A 405 0.57 -7.10 1.96
N SER A 406 1.15 -7.95 1.10
CA SER A 406 0.53 -8.36 -0.16
C SER A 406 -0.76 -9.18 0.05
N LEU A 407 -0.86 -9.93 1.16
CA LEU A 407 -2.06 -10.67 1.55
C LEU A 407 -3.19 -9.77 2.09
N GLY A 408 -2.91 -8.47 2.29
CA GLY A 408 -3.89 -7.48 2.74
C GLY A 408 -4.19 -7.57 4.23
N VAL A 409 -3.17 -7.83 5.05
CA VAL A 409 -3.32 -7.76 6.52
C VAL A 409 -3.57 -6.32 6.97
N SER A 410 -4.30 -6.16 8.06
CA SER A 410 -4.62 -4.86 8.67
C SER A 410 -4.35 -4.88 10.18
N PRO A 411 -3.58 -3.93 10.74
CA PRO A 411 -2.93 -2.81 10.07
C PRO A 411 -1.78 -3.24 9.13
N ARG A 412 -1.32 -2.31 8.29
CA ARG A 412 -0.15 -2.55 7.42
C ARG A 412 1.09 -2.75 8.29
N VAL A 413 1.87 -3.78 7.98
CA VAL A 413 3.11 -4.09 8.68
C VAL A 413 4.22 -3.17 8.20
N ASN A 414 4.76 -2.37 9.10
CA ASN A 414 5.95 -1.55 8.91
C ASN A 414 7.16 -2.19 9.60
N HIS A 415 7.00 -2.65 10.84
CA HIS A 415 8.07 -3.19 11.69
C HIS A 415 7.66 -4.54 12.28
N LEU A 416 8.26 -5.63 11.79
CA LEU A 416 7.84 -7.00 12.12
C LEU A 416 7.68 -7.27 13.62
N TYR A 417 8.69 -6.91 14.42
CA TYR A 417 8.74 -7.31 15.82
C TYR A 417 7.86 -6.48 16.74
N VAL A 418 7.32 -5.38 16.22
CA VAL A 418 6.39 -4.50 16.96
C VAL A 418 4.97 -4.77 16.52
N ASP A 419 4.73 -4.80 15.21
CA ASP A 419 3.38 -4.90 14.65
C ASP A 419 2.76 -6.30 14.86
N LEU A 420 3.58 -7.30 15.23
CA LEU A 420 3.13 -8.66 15.53
C LEU A 420 3.07 -8.96 17.04
N ASP A 421 3.38 -7.99 17.91
CA ASP A 421 3.52 -8.19 19.37
C ASP A 421 2.20 -8.54 20.09
N ASP A 422 1.06 -8.32 19.43
CA ASP A 422 -0.29 -8.64 19.90
C ASP A 422 -0.93 -9.82 19.15
N ALA A 423 -0.18 -10.42 18.22
CA ALA A 423 -0.56 -11.53 17.34
C ALA A 423 -1.80 -11.32 16.44
N LEU A 424 -2.39 -10.13 16.35
CA LEU A 424 -3.59 -9.91 15.53
C LEU A 424 -3.35 -10.16 14.03
N ILE A 425 -2.18 -9.77 13.55
CA ILE A 425 -1.74 -10.03 12.17
C ILE A 425 -1.52 -11.53 11.97
N ILE A 426 -0.96 -12.23 12.96
CA ILE A 426 -0.73 -13.67 12.91
C ILE A 426 -2.06 -14.43 12.78
N PHE A 427 -3.10 -14.01 13.51
CA PHE A 427 -4.45 -14.58 13.37
C PHE A 427 -5.03 -14.39 11.96
N GLN A 428 -4.89 -13.20 11.37
CA GLN A 428 -5.30 -12.98 9.98
C GLN A 428 -4.55 -13.90 9.02
N LEU A 429 -3.24 -14.11 9.23
CA LEU A 429 -2.46 -15.03 8.41
C LEU A 429 -2.91 -16.48 8.57
N TYR A 430 -3.31 -16.92 9.78
CA TYR A 430 -3.89 -18.24 10.00
C TYR A 430 -5.15 -18.45 9.13
N GLU A 431 -6.04 -17.47 9.05
CA GLU A 431 -7.21 -17.55 8.16
C GLU A 431 -6.80 -17.65 6.69
N LYS A 432 -5.77 -16.91 6.26
CA LYS A 432 -5.24 -17.00 4.87
C LYS A 432 -4.64 -18.36 4.52
N ILE A 433 -4.27 -19.17 5.52
CA ILE A 433 -3.76 -20.54 5.34
C ILE A 433 -4.77 -21.61 5.75
N ASN A 434 -6.06 -21.25 5.82
CA ASN A 434 -7.17 -22.15 6.16
C ASN A 434 -7.04 -22.80 7.56
N VAL A 435 -6.45 -22.08 8.52
CA VAL A 435 -6.42 -22.45 9.94
C VAL A 435 -7.49 -21.62 10.67
N PRO A 436 -8.56 -22.25 11.21
CA PRO A 436 -9.62 -21.52 11.88
C PRO A 436 -9.13 -20.77 13.12
N VAL A 437 -9.58 -19.53 13.29
CA VAL A 437 -9.34 -18.71 14.48
C VAL A 437 -10.65 -18.47 15.21
N ASP A 438 -10.64 -18.73 16.51
CA ASP A 438 -11.75 -18.40 17.42
C ASP A 438 -11.60 -16.95 17.89
N TRP A 439 -12.22 -16.02 17.15
CA TRP A 439 -12.12 -14.58 17.42
C TRP A 439 -12.75 -14.14 18.74
N ASP A 440 -13.59 -14.98 19.37
CA ASP A 440 -14.15 -14.70 20.69
C ASP A 440 -13.09 -14.82 21.80
N LYS A 441 -11.99 -15.55 21.54
CA LYS A 441 -10.83 -15.63 22.43
C LYS A 441 -9.80 -14.54 22.20
N VAL A 442 -9.92 -13.77 21.12
CA VAL A 442 -8.92 -12.78 20.70
C VAL A 442 -9.23 -11.43 21.34
N ASN A 443 -8.28 -10.90 22.10
CA ASN A 443 -8.37 -9.56 22.67
C ASN A 443 -8.04 -8.51 21.60
N LYS A 444 -8.93 -7.55 21.37
CA LYS A 444 -8.78 -6.49 20.35
C LYS A 444 -8.44 -5.13 20.99
N PRO A 445 -7.71 -4.24 20.30
CA PRO A 445 -7.49 -2.87 20.73
C PRO A 445 -8.81 -2.06 20.73
N PRO A 446 -8.90 -0.94 21.48
CA PRO A 446 -7.84 -0.37 22.31
C PRO A 446 -7.64 -1.17 23.61
N TYR A 447 -6.38 -1.53 23.89
CA TYR A 447 -6.04 -2.25 25.11
C TYR A 447 -6.08 -1.33 26.33
N PRO A 448 -6.59 -1.78 27.49
CA PRO A 448 -6.52 -1.01 28.73
C PRO A 448 -5.08 -0.69 29.12
N LYS A 449 -4.80 0.55 29.55
CA LYS A 449 -3.44 0.97 29.97
C LYS A 449 -2.84 0.03 31.02
N LEU A 450 -3.65 -0.37 32.00
CA LEU A 450 -3.31 -1.42 32.96
C LEU A 450 -3.73 -2.78 32.38
N GLY A 451 -2.76 -3.68 32.18
CA GLY A 451 -3.02 -5.03 31.67
C GLY A 451 -2.94 -5.20 30.16
N SER A 452 -2.61 -4.15 29.39
CA SER A 452 -2.37 -4.23 27.94
C SER A 452 -1.43 -5.39 27.58
N ASN A 453 -0.28 -5.47 28.27
CA ASN A 453 0.70 -6.52 27.99
C ASN A 453 0.15 -7.94 28.26
N MET A 454 -0.70 -8.10 29.28
CA MET A 454 -1.33 -9.39 29.55
C MET A 454 -2.29 -9.79 28.44
N LYS A 455 -3.05 -8.84 27.88
CA LYS A 455 -3.96 -9.09 26.76
C LYS A 455 -3.25 -9.46 25.47
N LYS A 456 -2.15 -8.78 25.17
CA LYS A 456 -1.26 -9.14 24.05
C LYS A 456 -0.64 -10.52 24.25
N LEU A 457 -0.16 -10.82 25.46
CA LEU A 457 0.42 -12.12 25.80
C LEU A 457 -0.60 -13.27 25.70
N GLU A 458 -1.85 -13.06 26.13
CA GLU A 458 -2.96 -14.01 25.93
C GLU A 458 -3.15 -14.34 24.44
N ASN A 459 -3.17 -13.31 23.58
CA ASN A 459 -3.25 -13.48 22.13
C ASN A 459 -2.05 -14.27 21.58
N CYS A 460 -0.82 -13.88 21.94
CA CYS A 460 0.39 -14.55 21.47
C CYS A 460 0.45 -16.03 21.90
N ASN A 461 0.00 -16.34 23.13
CA ASN A 461 -0.11 -17.73 23.60
C ASN A 461 -1.11 -18.52 22.76
N TYR A 462 -2.27 -17.93 22.44
CA TYR A 462 -3.26 -18.56 21.59
C TYR A 462 -2.77 -18.75 20.15
N ALA A 463 -2.04 -17.78 19.59
CA ALA A 463 -1.42 -17.91 18.27
C ALA A 463 -0.40 -19.05 18.20
N VAL A 464 0.42 -19.23 19.24
CA VAL A 464 1.37 -20.36 19.35
C VAL A 464 0.61 -21.69 19.52
N GLU A 465 -0.49 -21.70 20.28
CA GLU A 465 -1.35 -22.87 20.44
C GLU A 465 -1.94 -23.33 19.09
N LEU A 466 -2.53 -22.41 18.31
CA LEU A 466 -3.04 -22.69 16.96
C LEU A 466 -1.94 -23.24 16.06
N GLY A 467 -0.75 -22.65 16.10
CA GLY A 467 0.41 -23.11 15.34
C GLY A 467 0.75 -24.56 15.66
N LYS A 468 0.85 -24.92 16.95
CA LYS A 468 1.19 -26.28 17.40
C LYS A 468 0.06 -27.29 17.15
N LYS A 469 -1.17 -26.94 17.53
CA LYS A 469 -2.31 -27.88 17.56
C LYS A 469 -3.04 -28.00 16.24
N GLU A 470 -3.37 -26.88 15.61
CA GLU A 470 -4.18 -26.87 14.39
C GLU A 470 -3.29 -26.92 13.14
N ALA A 471 -2.32 -26.01 13.05
CA ALA A 471 -1.43 -25.92 11.89
C ALA A 471 -0.29 -26.95 11.88
N LYS A 472 -0.09 -27.70 12.98
CA LYS A 472 0.96 -28.73 13.15
C LYS A 472 2.37 -28.21 12.87
N PHE A 473 2.64 -26.96 13.23
CA PHE A 473 3.94 -26.32 13.13
C PHE A 473 4.93 -26.85 14.16
N SER A 474 6.20 -26.93 13.76
CA SER A 474 7.31 -27.27 14.64
C SER A 474 7.76 -26.01 15.38
N LEU A 475 7.06 -25.66 16.45
CA LEU A 475 7.33 -24.48 17.29
C LEU A 475 8.01 -24.88 18.60
N VAL A 476 9.04 -25.73 18.51
CA VAL A 476 9.82 -26.17 19.69
C VAL A 476 10.57 -24.96 20.26
N GLY A 477 10.35 -24.69 21.54
CA GLY A 477 10.97 -23.53 22.21
C GLY A 477 10.33 -22.18 21.92
N VAL A 478 9.23 -22.11 21.16
CA VAL A 478 8.46 -20.87 20.97
C VAL A 478 7.30 -20.83 21.96
N ALA A 479 7.23 -19.76 22.74
CA ALA A 479 6.14 -19.40 23.65
C ALA A 479 5.50 -18.05 23.22
N GLY A 480 4.32 -17.74 23.76
CA GLY A 480 3.66 -16.45 23.46
C GLY A 480 4.46 -15.25 23.95
N GLN A 481 5.25 -15.41 25.02
CA GLN A 481 6.15 -14.37 25.52
C GLN A 481 7.20 -13.98 24.48
N ASP A 482 7.78 -14.95 23.76
CA ASP A 482 8.78 -14.67 22.73
C ASP A 482 8.23 -13.80 21.60
N LEU A 483 6.96 -14.00 21.21
CA LEU A 483 6.30 -13.18 20.19
C LEU A 483 5.96 -11.79 20.74
N ASN A 484 5.44 -11.72 21.97
CA ASN A 484 5.05 -10.45 22.60
C ASN A 484 6.25 -9.55 22.92
N GLU A 485 7.42 -10.13 23.21
CA GLU A 485 8.68 -9.40 23.40
C GLU A 485 9.41 -9.10 22.08
N GLY A 486 8.89 -9.57 20.93
CA GLY A 486 9.49 -9.31 19.63
C GLY A 486 10.80 -10.07 19.38
N ASN A 487 10.94 -11.29 19.90
CA ASN A 487 12.13 -12.13 19.68
C ASN A 487 12.34 -12.40 18.18
N ARG A 488 13.43 -11.86 17.63
CA ARG A 488 13.71 -11.88 16.18
C ARG A 488 13.68 -13.29 15.60
N THR A 489 14.49 -14.18 16.17
CA THR A 489 14.68 -15.56 15.66
C THR A 489 13.38 -16.36 15.71
N LEU A 490 12.64 -16.28 16.82
CA LEU A 490 11.45 -17.10 17.02
C LEU A 490 10.26 -16.56 16.23
N THR A 491 10.15 -15.24 16.06
CA THR A 491 9.15 -14.61 15.18
C THR A 491 9.38 -15.02 13.72
N LEU A 492 10.62 -14.91 13.22
CA LEU A 492 10.97 -15.33 11.85
C LEU A 492 10.75 -16.84 11.64
N ALA A 493 11.00 -17.67 12.66
CA ALA A 493 10.74 -19.11 12.59
C ALA A 493 9.24 -19.43 12.40
N LEU A 494 8.35 -18.70 13.08
CA LEU A 494 6.90 -18.82 12.89
C LEU A 494 6.47 -18.31 11.51
N LEU A 495 6.93 -17.12 11.11
CA LEU A 495 6.60 -16.51 9.82
C LEU A 495 7.02 -17.39 8.64
N TRP A 496 8.19 -18.02 8.72
CA TRP A 496 8.63 -19.00 7.74
C TRP A 496 7.66 -20.17 7.61
N GLN A 497 7.17 -20.73 8.73
CA GLN A 497 6.24 -21.86 8.68
C GLN A 497 4.86 -21.47 8.14
N LEU A 498 4.39 -20.25 8.45
CA LEU A 498 3.19 -19.67 7.86
C LEU A 498 3.33 -19.51 6.35
N MET A 499 4.42 -18.90 5.87
CA MET A 499 4.69 -18.70 4.44
C MET A 499 4.85 -20.04 3.70
N ARG A 500 5.55 -20.99 4.30
CA ARG A 500 5.71 -22.34 3.74
C ARG A 500 4.36 -23.04 3.61
N ARG A 501 3.52 -23.00 4.65
CA ARG A 501 2.17 -23.60 4.61
C ARG A 501 1.29 -22.91 3.56
N TYR A 502 1.30 -21.58 3.49
CA TYR A 502 0.59 -20.83 2.46
C TYR A 502 0.97 -21.30 1.05
N THR A 503 2.27 -21.45 0.80
CA THR A 503 2.80 -21.90 -0.50
C THR A 503 2.37 -23.33 -0.82
N LEU A 504 2.39 -24.23 0.17
CA LEU A 504 1.96 -25.63 -0.02
C LEU A 504 0.45 -25.76 -0.22
N ASN A 505 -0.38 -24.98 0.47
CA ASN A 505 -1.83 -24.98 0.26
C ASN A 505 -2.16 -24.61 -1.21
N ILE A 506 -1.46 -23.63 -1.78
CA ILE A 506 -1.61 -23.28 -3.21
C ILE A 506 -1.30 -24.47 -4.13
N LEU A 507 -0.38 -25.35 -3.74
CA LEU A 507 -0.03 -26.55 -4.51
C LEU A 507 -1.02 -27.71 -4.29
N GLU A 508 -1.51 -27.91 -3.06
CA GLU A 508 -2.51 -28.94 -2.75
C GLU A 508 -3.84 -28.69 -3.50
N ASP A 509 -4.25 -27.43 -3.62
CA ASP A 509 -5.44 -27.02 -4.41
C ASP A 509 -5.31 -27.35 -5.91
N LEU A 510 -4.08 -27.56 -6.40
CA LEU A 510 -3.78 -27.85 -7.81
C LEU A 510 -3.54 -29.33 -8.10
N GLY A 511 -3.18 -30.12 -7.08
CA GLY A 511 -2.71 -31.49 -7.26
C GLY A 511 -3.65 -32.51 -6.65
N ASP A 512 -4.88 -32.66 -7.14
CA ASP A 512 -5.86 -33.73 -6.79
C ASP A 512 -5.88 -34.18 -5.29
N GLY A 513 -5.57 -33.28 -4.35
CA GLY A 513 -5.47 -33.58 -2.91
C GLY A 513 -4.22 -34.36 -2.45
N GLN A 514 -3.17 -34.51 -3.27
CA GLN A 514 -1.89 -35.08 -2.84
C GLN A 514 -1.13 -34.09 -1.96
N LYS A 515 -0.67 -34.57 -0.79
CA LYS A 515 0.20 -33.78 0.10
C LYS A 515 1.53 -33.49 -0.59
N VAL A 516 1.77 -32.22 -0.88
CA VAL A 516 3.03 -31.78 -1.49
C VAL A 516 4.06 -31.53 -0.40
N ASN A 517 5.23 -32.16 -0.53
CA ASN A 517 6.39 -31.93 0.33
C ASN A 517 7.62 -31.51 -0.50
N ASP A 518 8.72 -31.20 0.17
CA ASP A 518 9.97 -30.74 -0.44
C ASP A 518 10.49 -31.73 -1.51
N ASP A 519 10.44 -33.04 -1.23
CA ASP A 519 10.86 -34.09 -2.17
C ASP A 519 9.97 -34.16 -3.42
N THR A 520 8.66 -33.93 -3.26
CA THR A 520 7.69 -33.88 -4.36
C THR A 520 8.04 -32.73 -5.31
N ILE A 521 8.38 -31.56 -4.76
CA ILE A 521 8.76 -30.38 -5.55
C ILE A 521 10.06 -30.67 -6.32
N VAL A 522 11.11 -31.18 -5.67
CA VAL A 522 12.38 -31.50 -6.33
C VAL A 522 12.19 -32.56 -7.42
N THR A 523 11.37 -33.57 -7.16
CA THR A 523 11.04 -34.61 -8.15
C THR A 523 10.35 -34.01 -9.37
N TRP A 524 9.35 -33.16 -9.16
CA TRP A 524 8.64 -32.49 -10.27
C TRP A 524 9.57 -31.57 -11.08
N VAL A 525 10.42 -30.79 -10.39
CA VAL A 525 11.41 -29.93 -11.05
C VAL A 525 12.33 -30.75 -11.95
N ASN A 526 12.89 -31.85 -11.44
CA ASN A 526 13.80 -32.71 -12.21
C ASN A 526 13.09 -33.44 -13.35
N GLN A 527 11.81 -33.79 -13.20
CA GLN A 527 11.00 -34.34 -14.30
C GLN A 527 10.86 -33.32 -15.44
N MET A 528 10.51 -32.08 -15.12
CA MET A 528 10.39 -30.99 -16.11
C MET A 528 11.71 -30.68 -16.80
N LEU A 529 12.80 -30.59 -16.03
CA LEU A 529 14.15 -30.35 -16.57
C LEU A 529 14.60 -31.49 -17.47
N THR A 530 14.38 -32.75 -17.07
CA THR A 530 14.74 -33.93 -17.88
C THR A 530 13.95 -33.97 -19.19
N GLN A 531 12.65 -33.66 -19.17
CA GLN A 531 11.81 -33.59 -20.38
C GLN A 531 12.25 -32.49 -21.35
N ALA A 532 12.83 -31.40 -20.83
CA ALA A 532 13.40 -30.31 -21.61
C ALA A 532 14.89 -30.51 -21.97
N GLU A 533 15.45 -31.70 -21.70
CA GLU A 533 16.87 -32.04 -21.93
C GLU A 533 17.86 -31.10 -21.19
N LYS A 534 17.46 -30.64 -19.98
CA LYS A 534 18.25 -29.77 -19.10
C LYS A 534 18.84 -30.54 -17.92
N LYS A 535 19.80 -29.92 -17.22
CA LYS A 535 20.47 -30.53 -16.06
C LYS A 535 19.56 -30.52 -14.83
N ASN A 536 19.53 -31.63 -14.10
CA ASN A 536 18.79 -31.78 -12.86
C ASN A 536 19.51 -31.14 -11.66
N ILE A 537 18.76 -30.89 -10.60
CA ILE A 537 19.27 -30.44 -9.29
C ILE A 537 19.19 -31.56 -8.25
N SER A 538 20.14 -31.59 -7.33
CA SER A 538 20.16 -32.53 -6.19
C SER A 538 19.19 -32.15 -5.07
N GLY A 539 18.79 -30.88 -4.99
CA GLY A 539 17.84 -30.34 -4.02
C GLY A 539 17.97 -28.83 -3.87
N PHE A 540 17.30 -28.23 -2.88
CA PHE A 540 17.29 -26.77 -2.68
C PHE A 540 18.61 -26.17 -2.17
N LYS A 541 19.62 -27.00 -1.90
CA LYS A 541 20.99 -26.61 -1.51
C LYS A 541 22.00 -26.79 -2.65
N ASP A 542 21.53 -27.15 -3.85
CA ASP A 542 22.41 -27.42 -4.98
C ASP A 542 23.16 -26.14 -5.41
N GLY A 543 24.49 -26.21 -5.45
CA GLY A 543 25.34 -25.06 -5.76
C GLY A 543 25.12 -24.50 -7.17
N SER A 544 24.60 -25.31 -8.11
CA SER A 544 24.28 -24.84 -9.47
C SER A 544 23.20 -23.75 -9.49
N ILE A 545 22.35 -23.70 -8.46
CA ILE A 545 21.27 -22.70 -8.33
C ILE A 545 21.84 -21.28 -8.20
N SER A 546 23.07 -21.13 -7.68
CA SER A 546 23.75 -19.82 -7.59
C SER A 546 23.92 -19.12 -8.94
N THR A 547 23.90 -19.87 -10.04
CA THR A 547 23.99 -19.34 -11.42
C THR A 547 22.63 -18.88 -11.97
N SER A 548 21.54 -19.22 -11.30
CA SER A 548 20.14 -19.13 -11.74
C SER A 548 19.79 -19.91 -13.01
N LEU A 549 20.74 -20.63 -13.62
CA LEU A 549 20.49 -21.43 -14.83
C LEU A 549 19.41 -22.51 -14.62
N PRO A 550 19.40 -23.30 -13.51
CA PRO A 550 18.33 -24.27 -13.29
C PRO A 550 16.94 -23.63 -13.17
N VAL A 551 16.87 -22.41 -12.62
CA VAL A 551 15.61 -21.66 -12.49
C VAL A 551 15.14 -21.17 -13.86
N LEU A 552 16.05 -20.63 -14.68
CA LEU A 552 15.76 -20.19 -16.04
C LEU A 552 15.35 -21.35 -16.95
N ASP A 553 16.08 -22.46 -16.90
CA ASP A 553 15.78 -23.69 -17.62
C ASP A 553 14.40 -24.25 -17.24
N LEU A 554 14.04 -24.20 -15.96
CA LEU A 554 12.72 -24.61 -15.51
C LEU A 554 11.61 -23.68 -16.02
N ILE A 555 11.84 -22.36 -16.01
CA ILE A 555 10.89 -21.38 -16.56
C ILE A 555 10.64 -21.67 -18.05
N ASP A 556 11.71 -21.92 -18.81
CA ASP A 556 11.59 -22.27 -20.23
C ASP A 556 10.89 -23.62 -20.43
N ALA A 557 11.14 -24.62 -19.57
CA ALA A 557 10.41 -25.88 -19.61
C ALA A 557 8.89 -25.70 -19.32
N ILE A 558 8.52 -24.78 -18.42
CA ILE A 558 7.13 -24.45 -18.10
C ILE A 558 6.46 -23.66 -19.22
N GLN A 559 7.18 -22.72 -19.85
CA GLN A 559 6.70 -21.91 -20.95
C GLN A 559 7.80 -21.80 -22.02
N PRO A 560 7.82 -22.74 -22.99
CA PRO A 560 8.87 -22.79 -24.01
C PRO A 560 9.01 -21.50 -24.80
N GLY A 561 10.24 -21.02 -24.96
CA GLY A 561 10.56 -19.79 -25.68
C GLY A 561 10.33 -18.52 -24.87
N SER A 562 10.03 -18.63 -23.57
CA SER A 562 9.89 -17.46 -22.69
C SER A 562 11.24 -16.85 -22.32
N ILE A 563 12.30 -17.67 -22.28
CA ILE A 563 13.66 -17.23 -21.94
C ILE A 563 14.44 -16.85 -23.19
N ARG A 564 15.03 -15.66 -23.17
CA ARG A 564 16.00 -15.23 -24.20
C ARG A 564 17.41 -15.48 -23.69
N TYR A 565 17.93 -16.67 -23.95
CA TYR A 565 19.26 -17.10 -23.49
C TYR A 565 20.41 -16.22 -23.98
N GLU A 566 20.24 -15.48 -25.08
CA GLU A 566 21.18 -14.46 -25.56
C GLU A 566 21.42 -13.32 -24.55
N LEU A 567 20.49 -13.10 -23.60
CA LEU A 567 20.61 -12.09 -22.55
C LEU A 567 21.17 -12.67 -21.23
N VAL A 568 21.39 -13.98 -21.18
CA VAL A 568 21.82 -14.72 -20.00
C VAL A 568 23.28 -15.10 -20.19
N LYS A 569 24.12 -14.80 -19.20
CA LYS A 569 25.50 -15.28 -19.23
C LYS A 569 25.55 -16.72 -18.70
N ILE A 570 26.30 -17.59 -19.36
CA ILE A 570 26.29 -19.04 -19.08
C ILE A 570 27.67 -19.52 -18.59
N GLU A 571 28.74 -18.97 -19.15
CA GLU A 571 30.13 -19.36 -18.85
C GLU A 571 30.86 -18.21 -18.14
N ASP A 572 31.96 -18.50 -17.45
CA ASP A 572 32.82 -17.52 -16.77
C ASP A 572 32.06 -16.54 -15.86
N LEU A 573 31.15 -17.08 -15.04
CA LEU A 573 30.24 -16.30 -14.19
C LEU A 573 30.94 -15.69 -12.98
N THR A 574 31.05 -14.36 -13.00
CA THR A 574 31.35 -13.55 -11.81
C THR A 574 30.13 -13.47 -10.88
N ASP A 575 30.32 -13.01 -9.65
CA ASP A 575 29.19 -12.85 -8.71
C ASP A 575 28.20 -11.77 -9.17
N GLU A 576 28.67 -10.73 -9.88
CA GLU A 576 27.80 -9.74 -10.53
C GLU A 576 26.94 -10.38 -11.64
N GLU A 577 27.51 -11.31 -12.40
CA GLU A 577 26.79 -11.97 -13.50
C GLU A 577 25.78 -12.98 -12.98
N LYS A 578 26.10 -13.69 -11.89
CA LYS A 578 25.13 -14.50 -11.16
C LYS A 578 23.96 -13.65 -10.66
N LEU A 579 24.23 -12.47 -10.10
CA LEU A 579 23.21 -11.54 -9.65
C LEU A 579 22.35 -11.02 -10.80
N ASN A 580 22.96 -10.67 -11.94
CA ASN A 580 22.26 -10.25 -13.15
C ASN A 580 21.38 -11.36 -13.73
N ASN A 581 21.83 -12.62 -13.71
CA ASN A 581 21.02 -13.77 -14.09
C ASN A 581 19.87 -13.99 -13.12
N ALA A 582 20.10 -13.81 -11.81
CA ALA A 582 19.07 -13.95 -10.78
C ALA A 582 17.98 -12.87 -10.91
N LYS A 583 18.36 -11.60 -11.14
CA LYS A 583 17.42 -10.50 -11.44
C LYS A 583 16.52 -10.84 -12.63
N TYR A 584 17.13 -11.37 -13.69
CA TYR A 584 16.40 -11.83 -14.88
C TYR A 584 15.47 -13.01 -14.57
N ALA A 585 15.94 -14.02 -13.83
CA ALA A 585 15.16 -15.21 -13.48
C ALA A 585 13.93 -14.88 -12.63
N ILE A 586 14.08 -14.05 -11.59
CA ILE A 586 12.97 -13.61 -10.73
C ILE A 586 11.93 -12.84 -11.54
N SER A 587 12.38 -11.93 -12.41
CA SER A 587 11.49 -11.15 -13.27
C SER A 587 10.75 -12.05 -14.27
N MET A 588 11.45 -13.02 -14.88
CA MET A 588 10.83 -14.00 -15.79
C MET A 588 9.83 -14.92 -15.06
N ALA A 589 10.13 -15.36 -13.84
CA ALA A 589 9.19 -16.13 -13.02
C ALA A 589 7.89 -15.33 -12.77
N ARG A 590 8.01 -14.06 -12.40
CA ARG A 590 6.85 -13.15 -12.22
C ARG A 590 6.09 -12.92 -13.52
N LYS A 591 6.80 -12.77 -14.64
CA LYS A 591 6.22 -12.58 -15.98
C LYS A 591 5.36 -13.75 -16.43
N ILE A 592 5.83 -14.98 -16.22
CA ILE A 592 5.03 -16.18 -16.54
C ILE A 592 3.86 -16.37 -15.57
N GLY A 593 3.81 -15.64 -14.45
CA GLY A 593 2.70 -15.66 -13.50
C GLY A 593 3.00 -16.29 -12.13
N ALA A 594 4.26 -16.61 -11.83
CA ALA A 594 4.64 -17.14 -10.52
C ALA A 594 4.75 -16.00 -9.47
N ARG A 595 4.16 -16.20 -8.29
CA ARG A 595 4.14 -15.22 -7.19
C ARG A 595 5.38 -15.33 -6.30
N VAL A 596 6.52 -14.90 -6.85
CA VAL A 596 7.83 -15.04 -6.19
C VAL A 596 8.21 -13.80 -5.37
N TYR A 597 8.42 -14.00 -4.07
CA TYR A 597 8.89 -12.98 -3.12
C TYR A 597 10.41 -13.01 -2.87
N ALA A 598 11.11 -14.06 -3.35
CA ALA A 598 12.55 -14.17 -3.22
C ALA A 598 13.28 -13.01 -3.91
N LEU A 599 14.40 -12.61 -3.32
CA LEU A 599 15.31 -11.64 -3.90
C LEU A 599 16.35 -12.34 -4.77
N PRO A 600 16.96 -11.63 -5.74
CA PRO A 600 18.02 -12.18 -6.59
C PRO A 600 19.17 -12.81 -5.78
N GLU A 601 19.56 -12.17 -4.68
CA GLU A 601 20.65 -12.63 -3.82
C GLU A 601 20.31 -13.95 -3.11
N ASP A 602 19.04 -14.24 -2.85
CA ASP A 602 18.62 -15.51 -2.24
C ASP A 602 18.94 -16.71 -3.14
N LEU A 603 18.91 -16.51 -4.47
CA LEU A 603 19.33 -17.52 -5.45
C LEU A 603 20.86 -17.63 -5.50
N VAL A 604 21.56 -16.50 -5.58
CA VAL A 604 23.03 -16.45 -5.65
C VAL A 604 23.67 -17.09 -4.41
N GLU A 605 23.14 -16.80 -3.23
CA GLU A 605 23.59 -17.37 -1.95
C GLU A 605 23.00 -18.75 -1.65
N VAL A 606 22.11 -19.26 -2.51
CA VAL A 606 21.42 -20.56 -2.37
C VAL A 606 20.75 -20.70 -1.00
N LYS A 607 19.92 -19.72 -0.61
CA LYS A 607 19.14 -19.76 0.64
C LYS A 607 18.05 -20.81 0.54
N PRO A 608 18.15 -21.97 1.22
CA PRO A 608 17.31 -23.13 0.88
C PRO A 608 15.81 -22.88 1.05
N LYS A 609 15.44 -22.09 2.07
CA LYS A 609 14.06 -21.67 2.33
C LYS A 609 13.48 -20.89 1.14
N MET A 610 14.20 -19.88 0.66
CA MET A 610 13.74 -19.02 -0.43
C MET A 610 13.82 -19.72 -1.78
N VAL A 611 14.84 -20.54 -1.99
CA VAL A 611 14.95 -21.41 -3.19
C VAL A 611 13.75 -22.37 -3.27
N MET A 612 13.37 -22.98 -2.15
CA MET A 612 12.19 -23.86 -2.09
C MET A 612 10.91 -23.12 -2.50
N THR A 613 10.69 -21.89 -1.99
CA THR A 613 9.48 -21.12 -2.35
C THR A 613 9.47 -20.70 -3.82
N VAL A 614 10.63 -20.40 -4.42
CA VAL A 614 10.76 -20.12 -5.87
C VAL A 614 10.30 -21.33 -6.68
N PHE A 615 10.85 -22.52 -6.42
CA PHE A 615 10.49 -23.73 -7.14
C PHE A 615 9.04 -24.15 -6.91
N ALA A 616 8.52 -23.99 -5.69
CA ALA A 616 7.13 -24.23 -5.37
C ALA A 616 6.19 -23.29 -6.14
N CYS A 617 6.51 -21.99 -6.24
CA CYS A 617 5.72 -21.04 -7.02
C CYS A 617 5.75 -21.34 -8.54
N LEU A 618 6.90 -21.80 -9.05
CA LEU A 618 7.04 -22.24 -10.44
C LEU A 618 6.23 -23.53 -10.71
N MET A 619 6.26 -24.48 -9.78
CA MET A 619 5.41 -25.68 -9.83
C MET A 619 3.93 -25.34 -9.84
N ALA A 620 3.48 -24.43 -8.96
CA ALA A 620 2.10 -23.97 -8.94
C ALA A 620 1.70 -23.35 -10.29
N ARG A 621 2.62 -22.64 -10.96
CA ARG A 621 2.36 -22.08 -12.29
C ARG A 621 2.33 -23.15 -13.37
N GLY A 622 3.25 -24.12 -13.33
CA GLY A 622 3.36 -25.20 -14.31
C GLY A 622 2.20 -26.20 -14.25
N MET A 623 1.67 -26.47 -13.06
CA MET A 623 0.53 -27.37 -12.85
C MET A 623 -0.82 -26.75 -13.23
N LYS A 624 -0.93 -25.41 -13.23
CA LYS A 624 -2.15 -24.67 -13.64
C LYS A 624 -2.46 -24.75 -15.15
N ARG A 625 -1.93 -25.72 -15.89
CA ARG A 625 -2.24 -25.87 -17.32
C ARG A 625 -3.67 -26.42 -17.49
N VAL A 626 -4.57 -25.48 -17.80
CA VAL A 626 -5.84 -25.65 -18.53
C VAL A 626 -5.55 -25.82 -20.00
#